data_AF-R1EXJ2-F1
#
_entry.id   AF-R1EXJ2-F1
#
_cell.length_a   1.000
_cell.length_b   1.000
_cell.length_c   1.000
_cell.angle_alpha   90.00
_cell.angle_beta   90.00
_cell.angle_gamma   90.00
#
_symmetry.space_group_name_H-M   'P 1'
#
loop_
_entity.id
_entity.type
_entity.pdbx_description
1 polymer ?
#
loop_
_entity_poly.entity_id
_entity_poly.type
_entity_poly.pdbx_seq_one_letter_code
_entity_poly.pdbx_strand_id
1 'polypeptide(L)'
;MFGKLLFAQGTELLNSALNKGLPPNLAADDPSLSFTCKGIDINLAAYMSELAYLANPVSSHVQSAEVHNQAVNSLALISARYTLQSVEILSQMCAAYLYALCQALDLRVLQSLFLAEAYSLTTDAVVSALKRCEPDLADPSGVKKDVWAAIKDKWNASTNEDLADRAANAARSAAMTLQYRISCSSKQARVLETELAEVLREAYARIRDRMFAEHTAITPAYLGLAARKILFQ
;
A
#
# COMPACT_ATOMS: atom_id res chain seq x y z
N MET A 1 1.60 8.68 -24.42
CA MET A 1 0.84 7.49 -23.94
C MET A 1 1.45 6.86 -22.69
N PHE A 2 2.75 6.54 -22.64
CA PHE A 2 3.37 5.91 -21.45
C PHE A 2 3.15 6.67 -20.14
N GLY A 3 3.31 8.00 -20.13
CA GLY A 3 3.06 8.79 -18.93
C GLY A 3 1.63 8.65 -18.39
N LYS A 4 0.62 8.46 -19.26
CA LYS A 4 -0.77 8.30 -18.84
C LYS A 4 -1.00 6.96 -18.14
N LEU A 5 -0.31 5.90 -18.60
CA LEU A 5 -0.32 4.59 -17.95
C LEU A 5 0.31 4.68 -16.56
N LEU A 6 1.50 5.29 -16.45
CA LEU A 6 2.19 5.47 -15.17
C LEU A 6 1.37 6.32 -14.19
N PHE A 7 0.76 7.40 -14.67
CA PHE A 7 -0.13 8.23 -13.87
C PHE A 7 -1.32 7.43 -13.33
N ALA A 8 -2.02 6.69 -14.20
CA ALA A 8 -3.18 5.89 -13.79
C ALA A 8 -2.80 4.84 -12.73
N GLN A 9 -1.71 4.11 -12.96
CA GLN A 9 -1.22 3.10 -12.02
C GLN A 9 -0.74 3.72 -10.70
N GLY A 10 -0.05 4.87 -10.76
CA GLY A 10 0.42 5.61 -9.59
C GLY A 10 -0.74 6.08 -8.72
N THR A 11 -1.74 6.74 -9.30
CA THR A 11 -2.91 7.22 -8.53
C THR A 11 -3.73 6.06 -7.95
N GLU A 12 -3.85 4.92 -8.64
CA GLU A 12 -4.49 3.72 -8.08
C GLU A 12 -3.72 3.17 -6.88
N LEU A 13 -2.38 3.09 -6.98
CA LEU A 13 -1.50 2.61 -5.92
C LEU A 13 -1.55 3.49 -4.66
N LEU A 14 -1.62 4.82 -4.83
CA LEU A 14 -1.59 5.78 -3.72
C LEU A 14 -2.95 5.96 -3.04
N ASN A 15 -4.03 5.52 -3.70
CA ASN A 15 -5.39 5.58 -3.17
C ASN A 15 -5.72 4.34 -2.31
N SER A 16 -5.90 4.54 -1.00
CA SER A 16 -6.24 3.46 -0.05
C SER A 16 -7.54 2.73 -0.37
N ALA A 17 -8.47 3.35 -1.10
CA ALA A 17 -9.71 2.70 -1.52
C ALA A 17 -9.51 1.69 -2.67
N LEU A 18 -8.39 1.77 -3.40
CA LEU A 18 -8.13 0.97 -4.61
C LEU A 18 -6.92 0.06 -4.48
N ASN A 19 -5.93 0.43 -3.65
CA ASN A 19 -4.63 -0.23 -3.55
C ASN A 19 -4.60 -1.55 -2.76
N LYS A 20 -5.77 -2.16 -2.54
CA LYS A 20 -5.94 -3.47 -1.88
C LYS A 20 -5.33 -3.52 -0.48
N GLY A 21 -5.63 -2.53 0.36
CA GLY A 21 -5.28 -2.54 1.77
C GLY A 21 -3.83 -2.12 2.07
N LEU A 22 -3.21 -1.30 1.22
CA LEU A 22 -2.03 -0.52 1.64
C LEU A 22 -2.46 0.71 2.44
N PRO A 23 -1.59 1.25 3.31
CA PRO A 23 -1.81 2.53 3.97
C PRO A 23 -2.02 3.68 2.96
N PRO A 24 -2.82 4.70 3.31
CA PRO A 24 -3.01 5.87 2.45
C PRO A 24 -1.66 6.58 2.25
N ASN A 25 -1.42 7.05 1.02
CA ASN A 25 -0.16 7.70 0.64
C ASN A 25 1.10 6.86 0.93
N LEU A 26 0.94 5.54 1.14
CA LEU A 26 2.01 4.62 1.51
C LEU A 26 2.79 5.04 2.77
N ALA A 27 2.08 5.58 3.77
CA ALA A 27 2.64 5.85 5.09
C ALA A 27 3.08 4.56 5.79
N ALA A 28 4.29 4.55 6.37
CA ALA A 28 4.80 3.41 7.15
C ALA A 28 4.47 3.53 8.66
N ASP A 29 4.19 4.76 9.08
CA ASP A 29 3.81 5.20 10.41
C ASP A 29 2.33 5.59 10.45
N ASP A 30 1.92 6.32 11.49
CA ASP A 30 0.52 6.65 11.74
C ASP A 30 -0.03 7.59 10.63
N PRO A 31 -1.07 7.16 9.88
CA PRO A 31 -1.62 7.92 8.76
C PRO A 31 -2.14 9.32 9.12
N SER A 32 -2.49 9.57 10.38
CA SER A 32 -2.95 10.90 10.83
C SER A 32 -1.85 11.96 10.76
N LEU A 33 -0.58 11.55 10.86
CA LEU A 33 0.59 12.44 10.91
C LEU A 33 1.48 12.33 9.67
N SER A 34 1.25 11.32 8.81
CA SER A 34 2.15 10.98 7.72
C SER A 34 1.47 10.94 6.35
N PHE A 35 2.05 11.69 5.41
CA PHE A 35 1.55 11.83 4.03
C PHE A 35 2.62 11.47 3.00
N THR A 36 3.43 10.43 3.28
CA THR A 36 4.69 10.08 2.61
C THR A 36 4.71 10.31 1.10
N CYS A 37 3.78 9.69 0.35
CA CYS A 37 3.73 9.80 -1.11
C CYS A 37 2.64 10.75 -1.63
N LYS A 38 2.03 11.60 -0.79
CA LYS A 38 1.02 12.58 -1.24
C LYS A 38 1.61 13.56 -2.27
N GLY A 39 2.85 14.01 -2.05
CA GLY A 39 3.57 14.86 -3.00
C GLY A 39 3.86 14.16 -4.34
N ILE A 40 4.05 12.83 -4.33
CA ILE A 40 4.26 12.05 -5.55
C ILE A 40 2.99 12.04 -6.39
N ASP A 41 1.80 11.86 -5.79
CA ASP A 41 0.53 11.91 -6.52
C ASP A 41 0.34 13.27 -7.24
N ILE A 42 0.61 14.36 -6.51
CA ILE A 42 0.54 15.73 -7.06
C ILE A 42 1.54 15.91 -8.21
N ASN A 43 2.78 15.44 -8.03
CA ASN A 43 3.82 15.54 -9.06
C ASN A 43 3.46 14.72 -10.30
N LEU A 44 2.95 13.50 -10.14
CA LEU A 44 2.53 12.67 -11.28
C LEU A 44 1.41 13.35 -12.09
N ALA A 45 0.47 14.03 -11.42
CA ALA A 45 -0.56 14.83 -12.10
C ALA A 45 0.02 16.03 -12.87
N ALA A 46 0.98 16.74 -12.28
CA ALA A 46 1.66 17.87 -12.91
C ALA A 46 2.46 17.42 -14.13
N TYR A 47 3.31 16.40 -13.98
CA TYR A 47 4.12 15.83 -15.06
C TYR A 47 3.24 15.31 -16.20
N MET A 48 2.14 14.63 -15.90
CA MET A 48 1.23 14.16 -16.93
C MET A 48 0.57 15.31 -17.69
N SER A 49 0.19 16.39 -17.00
CA SER A 49 -0.41 17.56 -17.63
C SER A 49 0.57 18.25 -18.59
N GLU A 50 1.83 18.42 -18.18
CA GLU A 50 2.88 18.99 -19.01
C GLU A 50 3.20 18.08 -20.22
N LEU A 51 3.30 16.77 -19.99
CA LEU A 51 3.55 15.79 -21.05
C LEU A 51 2.41 15.76 -22.08
N ALA A 52 1.16 15.96 -21.64
CA ALA A 52 0.02 16.06 -22.55
C ALA A 52 0.10 17.32 -23.43
N TYR A 53 0.57 18.44 -22.89
CA TYR A 53 0.78 19.66 -23.65
C TYR A 53 1.91 19.51 -24.69
N LEU A 54 3.04 18.92 -24.30
CA LEU A 54 4.18 18.70 -25.21
C LEU A 54 3.90 17.69 -26.33
N ALA A 55 2.87 16.85 -26.18
CA ALA A 55 2.48 15.86 -27.18
C ALA A 55 1.80 16.46 -28.43
N ASN A 56 1.50 17.77 -28.43
CA ASN A 56 0.91 18.43 -29.59
C ASN A 56 1.89 18.46 -30.79
N PRO A 57 1.40 18.25 -32.02
CA PRO A 57 2.27 18.18 -33.19
C PRO A 57 2.86 19.56 -33.53
N VAL A 58 4.18 19.63 -33.69
CA VAL A 58 4.85 20.84 -34.20
C VAL A 58 4.57 21.05 -35.69
N SER A 59 4.30 19.97 -36.42
CA SER A 59 4.10 19.98 -37.87
C SER A 59 2.90 20.79 -38.36
N SER A 60 1.92 21.11 -37.49
CA SER A 60 0.82 22.01 -37.83
C SER A 60 1.21 23.49 -37.88
N HIS A 61 2.45 23.84 -37.53
CA HIS A 61 2.91 25.23 -37.42
C HIS A 61 3.91 25.64 -38.51
N VAL A 62 3.98 24.90 -39.62
CA VAL A 62 4.85 25.20 -40.76
C VAL A 62 4.59 26.62 -41.28
N GLN A 63 5.67 27.38 -41.44
CA GLN A 63 5.65 28.68 -42.11
C GLN A 63 6.33 28.57 -43.46
N SER A 64 5.84 29.35 -44.42
CA SER A 64 6.51 29.49 -45.70
C SER A 64 7.79 30.29 -45.51
N ALA A 65 8.94 29.63 -45.63
CA ALA A 65 10.24 30.25 -45.43
C ALA A 65 10.93 30.61 -46.76
N GLU A 66 12.00 31.41 -46.65
CA GLU A 66 12.92 31.74 -47.76
C GLU A 66 12.18 32.22 -49.02
N VAL A 67 11.44 33.34 -48.88
CA VAL A 67 10.71 33.99 -49.99
C VAL A 67 9.79 32.99 -50.74
N HIS A 68 9.07 32.15 -49.99
CA HIS A 68 8.16 31.11 -50.51
C HIS A 68 8.80 29.94 -51.26
N ASN A 69 10.14 29.87 -51.37
CA ASN A 69 10.81 28.70 -51.94
C ASN A 69 10.74 27.48 -51.00
N GLN A 70 10.54 27.71 -49.70
CA GLN A 70 10.35 26.67 -48.68
C GLN A 70 8.94 26.72 -48.06
N ALA A 71 7.92 26.66 -48.93
CA ALA A 71 6.51 26.62 -48.52
C ALA A 71 6.15 25.40 -47.65
N VAL A 72 6.94 24.31 -47.77
CA VAL A 72 6.85 23.12 -46.91
C VAL A 72 8.25 22.83 -46.36
N ASN A 73 8.32 22.56 -45.06
CA ASN A 73 9.54 22.18 -44.36
C ASN A 73 9.19 21.26 -43.17
N SER A 74 10.15 20.48 -42.69
CA SER A 74 9.88 19.36 -41.78
C SER A 74 9.74 19.75 -40.30
N LEU A 75 10.30 20.90 -39.90
CA LEU A 75 10.46 21.31 -38.50
C LEU A 75 11.12 20.22 -37.62
N ALA A 76 11.88 19.28 -38.22
CA ALA A 76 12.30 18.05 -37.57
C ALA A 76 13.13 18.28 -36.29
N LEU A 77 14.09 19.20 -36.34
CA LEU A 77 14.92 19.54 -35.18
C LEU A 77 14.10 20.17 -34.03
N ILE A 78 13.09 20.97 -34.36
CA ILE A 78 12.19 21.58 -33.35
C ILE A 78 11.36 20.48 -32.69
N SER A 79 10.77 19.58 -33.49
CA SER A 79 10.03 18.42 -32.98
C SER A 79 10.90 17.52 -32.09
N ALA A 80 12.16 17.30 -32.48
CA ALA A 80 13.10 16.50 -31.69
C ALA A 80 13.41 17.14 -30.32
N ARG A 81 13.53 18.47 -30.24
CA ARG A 81 13.76 19.17 -28.96
C ARG A 81 12.58 19.03 -27.99
N TYR A 82 11.34 19.16 -28.45
CA TYR A 82 10.17 18.93 -27.60
C TYR A 82 9.99 17.45 -27.22
N THR A 83 10.40 16.54 -28.11
CA THR A 83 10.45 15.10 -27.79
C THR A 83 11.47 14.83 -26.69
N LEU A 84 12.64 15.46 -26.72
CA LEU A 84 13.65 15.34 -25.67
C LEU A 84 13.11 15.83 -24.31
N GLN A 85 12.45 16.99 -24.27
CA GLN A 85 11.79 17.49 -23.04
C GLN A 85 10.72 16.50 -22.53
N SER A 86 9.95 15.89 -23.44
CA SER A 86 8.96 14.87 -23.07
C SER A 86 9.61 13.63 -22.43
N VAL A 87 10.80 13.23 -22.90
CA VAL A 87 11.56 12.11 -22.31
C VAL A 87 12.06 12.45 -20.91
N GLU A 88 12.50 13.70 -20.68
CA GLU A 88 12.95 14.17 -19.36
C GLU A 88 11.80 14.10 -18.33
N ILE A 89 10.61 14.63 -18.69
CA ILE A 89 9.42 14.59 -17.83
C ILE A 89 8.97 13.14 -17.60
N LEU A 90 8.95 12.31 -18.65
CA LEU A 90 8.60 10.89 -18.49
C LEU A 90 9.58 10.17 -17.55
N SER A 91 10.87 10.53 -17.60
CA SER A 91 11.88 9.98 -16.68
C SER A 91 11.62 10.39 -15.23
N GLN A 92 11.17 11.63 -14.99
CA GLN A 92 10.73 12.07 -13.65
C GLN A 92 9.51 11.29 -13.16
N MET A 93 8.53 11.02 -14.05
CA MET A 93 7.39 10.17 -13.72
C MET A 93 7.82 8.74 -13.37
N CYS A 94 8.71 8.14 -14.15
CA CYS A 94 9.25 6.80 -13.89
C CYS A 94 9.97 6.73 -12.54
N ALA A 95 10.82 7.71 -12.22
CA ALA A 95 11.55 7.77 -10.96
C ALA A 95 10.60 7.90 -9.76
N ALA A 96 9.63 8.83 -9.84
CA ALA A 96 8.63 9.03 -8.78
C ALA A 96 7.76 7.79 -8.57
N TYR A 97 7.34 7.13 -9.66
CA TYR A 97 6.56 5.91 -9.58
C TYR A 97 7.37 4.72 -9.04
N LEU A 98 8.64 4.57 -9.46
CA LEU A 98 9.54 3.53 -8.94
C LEU A 98 9.75 3.68 -7.43
N TYR A 99 9.94 4.91 -6.94
CA TYR A 99 10.02 5.18 -5.50
C TYR A 99 8.75 4.70 -4.77
N ALA A 100 7.57 5.07 -5.26
CA ALA A 100 6.31 4.64 -4.67
C ALA A 100 6.12 3.11 -4.72
N LEU A 101 6.56 2.45 -5.80
CA LEU A 101 6.52 0.99 -5.92
C LEU A 101 7.41 0.29 -4.88
N CYS A 102 8.63 0.78 -4.66
CA CYS A 102 9.52 0.22 -3.64
C CYS A 102 8.91 0.36 -2.24
N GLN A 103 8.37 1.54 -1.91
CA GLN A 103 7.68 1.77 -0.65
C GLN A 103 6.47 0.83 -0.48
N ALA A 104 5.63 0.71 -1.52
CA ALA A 104 4.47 -0.17 -1.50
C ALA A 104 4.84 -1.65 -1.33
N LEU A 105 5.94 -2.08 -1.94
CA LEU A 105 6.48 -3.43 -1.79
C LEU A 105 6.87 -3.70 -0.33
N ASP A 106 7.67 -2.82 0.28
CA ASP A 106 8.11 -2.99 1.68
C ASP A 106 6.91 -3.03 2.64
N LEU A 107 5.91 -2.17 2.45
CA LEU A 107 4.67 -2.20 3.24
C LEU A 107 3.87 -3.50 3.05
N ARG A 108 3.89 -4.07 1.84
CA ARG A 108 3.20 -5.35 1.58
C ARG A 108 3.93 -6.53 2.24
N VAL A 109 5.25 -6.49 2.25
CA VAL A 109 6.08 -7.48 2.96
C VAL A 109 5.84 -7.37 4.46
N LEU A 110 5.85 -6.16 5.01
CA LEU A 110 5.51 -5.89 6.41
C LEU A 110 4.14 -6.49 6.76
N GLN A 111 3.10 -6.19 5.99
CA GLN A 111 1.75 -6.73 6.20
C GLN A 111 1.72 -8.27 6.17
N SER A 112 2.47 -8.89 5.26
CA SER A 112 2.52 -10.35 5.12
C SER A 112 3.17 -11.02 6.32
N LEU A 113 4.31 -10.48 6.78
CA LEU A 113 4.99 -10.96 7.98
C LEU A 113 4.13 -10.76 9.23
N PHE A 114 3.51 -9.59 9.37
CA PHE A 114 2.60 -9.30 10.46
C PHE A 114 1.44 -10.28 10.54
N LEU A 115 0.72 -10.52 9.43
CA LEU A 115 -0.41 -11.43 9.46
C LEU A 115 0.00 -12.87 9.78
N ALA A 116 1.19 -13.30 9.36
CA ALA A 116 1.71 -14.63 9.71
C ALA A 116 2.00 -14.75 11.21
N GLU A 117 2.64 -13.74 11.80
CA GLU A 117 2.99 -13.74 13.23
C GLU A 117 1.77 -13.52 14.13
N ALA A 118 0.91 -12.56 13.77
CA ALA A 118 -0.33 -12.26 14.48
C ALA A 118 -1.28 -13.46 14.53
N TYR A 119 -1.30 -14.31 13.49
CA TYR A 119 -2.11 -15.53 13.51
C TYR A 119 -1.75 -16.43 14.69
N SER A 120 -0.45 -16.67 14.91
CA SER A 120 0.03 -17.50 16.02
C SER A 120 -0.30 -16.85 17.37
N LEU A 121 0.06 -15.58 17.55
CA LEU A 121 -0.10 -14.87 18.83
C LEU A 121 -1.56 -14.73 19.24
N THR A 122 -2.43 -14.40 18.28
CA THR A 122 -3.86 -14.24 18.57
C THR A 122 -4.55 -15.58 18.79
N THR A 123 -4.08 -16.67 18.15
CA THR A 123 -4.62 -18.01 18.40
C THR A 123 -4.44 -18.43 19.87
N ASP A 124 -3.30 -18.14 20.48
CA ASP A 124 -3.04 -18.47 21.89
C ASP A 124 -3.97 -17.70 22.85
N ALA A 125 -4.18 -16.41 22.57
CA ALA A 125 -5.14 -15.57 23.31
C ALA A 125 -6.58 -16.07 23.15
N VAL A 126 -6.98 -16.43 21.93
CA VAL A 126 -8.32 -16.98 21.64
C VAL A 126 -8.53 -18.33 22.32
N VAL A 127 -7.54 -19.24 22.29
CA VAL A 127 -7.62 -20.53 22.99
C VAL A 127 -7.77 -20.33 24.51
N SER A 128 -7.05 -19.38 25.08
CA SER A 128 -7.17 -19.02 26.50
C SER A 128 -8.54 -18.45 26.83
N ALA A 129 -9.11 -17.61 25.96
CA ALA A 129 -10.48 -17.12 26.10
C ALA A 129 -11.53 -18.23 25.97
N LEU A 130 -11.40 -19.14 25.02
CA LEU A 130 -12.31 -20.29 24.84
C LEU A 130 -12.38 -21.15 26.11
N LYS A 131 -11.24 -21.47 26.72
CA LYS A 131 -11.19 -22.21 27.99
C LYS A 131 -11.90 -21.50 29.14
N ARG A 132 -11.91 -20.16 29.15
CA ARG A 132 -12.59 -19.33 30.16
C ARG A 132 -14.09 -19.20 29.92
N CYS A 133 -14.53 -19.10 28.66
CA CYS A 133 -15.94 -18.88 28.32
C CYS A 133 -16.72 -20.20 28.20
N GLU A 134 -16.13 -21.23 27.57
CA GLU A 134 -16.82 -22.49 27.24
C GLU A 134 -15.81 -23.67 27.24
N PRO A 135 -15.44 -24.19 28.43
CA PRO A 135 -14.38 -25.20 28.57
C PRO A 135 -14.70 -26.54 27.89
N ASP A 136 -15.98 -26.88 27.77
CA ASP A 136 -16.46 -28.16 27.22
C ASP A 136 -16.75 -28.09 25.71
N LEU A 137 -16.27 -27.04 25.02
CA LEU A 137 -16.48 -26.87 23.58
C LEU A 137 -15.80 -28.01 22.79
N ALA A 138 -16.62 -28.87 22.17
CA ALA A 138 -16.15 -30.10 21.51
C ALA A 138 -15.19 -29.86 20.33
N ASP A 139 -15.43 -28.83 19.51
CA ASP A 139 -14.54 -28.43 18.43
C ASP A 139 -14.37 -26.91 18.33
N PRO A 140 -13.24 -26.35 18.81
CA PRO A 140 -12.96 -24.92 18.73
C PRO A 140 -12.44 -24.46 17.37
N SER A 141 -12.21 -25.36 16.41
CA SER A 141 -11.54 -25.04 15.13
C SER A 141 -12.30 -23.99 14.30
N GLY A 142 -13.62 -24.15 14.18
CA GLY A 142 -14.49 -23.22 13.45
C GLY A 142 -14.54 -21.84 14.10
N VAL A 143 -14.55 -21.77 15.44
CA VAL A 143 -14.57 -20.49 16.17
C VAL A 143 -13.25 -19.75 15.99
N LYS A 144 -12.11 -20.46 16.13
CA LYS A 144 -10.77 -19.87 15.89
C LYS A 144 -10.65 -19.31 14.47
N LYS A 145 -11.11 -20.07 13.48
CA LYS A 145 -11.08 -19.65 12.06
C LYS A 145 -11.83 -18.35 11.85
N ASP A 146 -13.03 -18.24 12.40
CA ASP A 146 -13.90 -17.09 12.14
C ASP A 146 -13.48 -15.86 12.94
N VAL A 147 -12.96 -16.04 14.16
CA VAL A 147 -12.32 -14.97 14.93
C VAL A 147 -11.08 -14.44 14.20
N TRP A 148 -10.24 -15.32 13.65
CA TRP A 148 -9.10 -14.89 12.84
C TRP A 148 -9.53 -14.17 11.55
N ALA A 149 -10.56 -14.66 10.86
CA ALA A 149 -11.11 -13.98 9.69
C ALA A 149 -11.59 -12.57 10.04
N ALA A 150 -12.29 -12.40 11.17
CA ALA A 150 -12.73 -11.10 11.66
C ALA A 150 -11.56 -10.13 11.97
N ILE A 151 -10.46 -10.63 12.53
CA ILE A 151 -9.23 -9.84 12.74
C ILE A 151 -8.65 -9.42 11.40
N LYS A 152 -8.41 -10.38 10.50
CA LYS A 152 -7.74 -10.15 9.22
C LYS A 152 -8.54 -9.19 8.33
N ASP A 153 -9.86 -9.39 8.23
CA ASP A 153 -10.72 -8.57 7.39
C ASP A 153 -10.82 -7.15 7.94
N LYS A 154 -11.01 -7.00 9.26
CA LYS A 154 -11.06 -5.68 9.87
C LYS A 154 -9.72 -4.95 9.75
N TRP A 155 -8.60 -5.63 10.00
CA TRP A 155 -7.26 -5.07 9.87
C TRP A 155 -6.96 -4.57 8.45
N ASN A 156 -7.39 -5.30 7.43
CA ASN A 156 -7.19 -4.92 6.03
C ASN A 156 -8.12 -3.78 5.59
N ALA A 157 -9.26 -3.60 6.26
CA ALA A 157 -10.21 -2.54 5.99
C ALA A 157 -9.92 -1.22 6.73
N SER A 158 -9.01 -1.21 7.72
CA SER A 158 -8.68 -0.06 8.56
C SER A 158 -7.26 0.48 8.33
N THR A 159 -6.78 0.46 7.08
CA THR A 159 -5.40 0.92 6.76
C THR A 159 -5.21 2.42 6.87
N ASN A 160 -6.30 3.18 7.00
CA ASN A 160 -6.35 4.62 7.20
C ASN A 160 -6.41 5.04 8.68
N GLU A 161 -6.46 4.08 9.60
CA GLU A 161 -6.47 4.33 11.05
C GLU A 161 -5.02 4.26 11.59
N ASP A 162 -4.75 5.05 12.63
CA ASP A 162 -3.50 4.96 13.39
C ASP A 162 -3.38 3.60 14.09
N LEU A 163 -2.16 3.18 14.39
CA LEU A 163 -1.88 1.80 14.82
C LEU A 163 -2.70 1.38 16.05
N ALA A 164 -2.85 2.26 17.04
CA ALA A 164 -3.60 1.98 18.26
C ALA A 164 -5.09 1.73 17.97
N ASP A 165 -5.72 2.63 17.21
CA ASP A 165 -7.13 2.51 16.83
C ASP A 165 -7.37 1.31 15.93
N ARG A 166 -6.47 1.09 14.97
CA ARG A 166 -6.49 -0.04 14.05
C ARG A 166 -6.49 -1.37 14.80
N ALA A 167 -5.59 -1.52 15.78
CA ALA A 167 -5.50 -2.71 16.62
C ALA A 167 -6.73 -2.89 17.50
N ALA A 168 -7.20 -1.82 18.15
CA ALA A 168 -8.41 -1.85 18.98
C ALA A 168 -9.65 -2.25 18.17
N ASN A 169 -9.82 -1.71 16.97
CA ASN A 169 -10.96 -2.02 16.12
C ASN A 169 -10.93 -3.46 15.58
N ALA A 170 -9.76 -3.97 15.20
CA ALA A 170 -9.59 -5.37 14.81
C ALA A 170 -9.88 -6.33 15.99
N ALA A 171 -9.37 -6.00 17.18
CA ALA A 171 -9.62 -6.76 18.39
C ALA A 171 -11.10 -6.76 18.81
N ARG A 172 -11.79 -5.62 18.67
CA ARG A 172 -13.23 -5.52 18.94
C ARG A 172 -14.05 -6.41 18.00
N SER A 173 -13.71 -6.40 16.71
CA SER A 173 -14.33 -7.29 15.71
C SER A 173 -14.17 -8.76 16.10
N ALA A 174 -12.98 -9.14 16.55
CA ALA A 174 -12.66 -10.49 17.04
C ALA A 174 -13.48 -10.87 18.29
N ALA A 175 -13.52 -9.99 19.28
CA ALA A 175 -14.25 -10.20 20.53
C ALA A 175 -15.77 -10.32 20.30
N MET A 176 -16.34 -9.48 19.43
CA MET A 176 -17.74 -9.57 19.03
C MET A 176 -18.04 -10.90 18.31
N THR A 177 -17.14 -11.32 17.42
CA THR A 177 -17.28 -12.60 16.71
C THR A 177 -17.24 -13.77 17.67
N LEU A 178 -16.34 -13.75 18.66
CA LEU A 178 -16.30 -14.77 19.70
C LEU A 178 -17.61 -14.79 20.50
N GLN A 179 -18.05 -13.63 20.99
CA GLN A 179 -19.28 -13.51 21.78
C GLN A 179 -20.54 -13.96 21.01
N TYR A 180 -20.56 -13.77 19.69
CA TYR A 180 -21.67 -14.26 18.85
C TYR A 180 -21.65 -15.79 18.70
N ARG A 181 -20.46 -16.40 18.71
CA ARG A 181 -20.26 -17.83 18.41
C ARG A 181 -20.36 -18.75 19.62
N ILE A 182 -20.08 -18.24 20.80
CA ILE A 182 -20.06 -19.00 22.04
C ILE A 182 -20.73 -18.22 23.15
N SER A 183 -21.14 -18.89 24.23
CA SER A 183 -21.82 -18.26 25.37
C SER A 183 -20.85 -17.47 26.26
N CYS A 184 -20.14 -16.48 25.71
CA CYS A 184 -19.17 -15.68 26.44
C CYS A 184 -19.81 -14.40 27.00
N SER A 185 -19.54 -14.09 28.28
CA SER A 185 -20.04 -12.87 28.91
C SER A 185 -19.36 -11.62 28.31
N SER A 186 -20.06 -10.48 28.32
CA SER A 186 -19.49 -9.21 27.82
C SER A 186 -18.21 -8.79 28.57
N LYS A 187 -18.07 -9.18 29.84
CA LYS A 187 -16.85 -8.93 30.63
C LYS A 187 -15.67 -9.74 30.08
N GLN A 188 -15.87 -11.02 29.79
CA GLN A 188 -14.82 -11.89 29.22
C GLN A 188 -14.48 -11.49 27.78
N ALA A 189 -15.47 -11.11 26.97
CA ALA A 189 -15.23 -10.59 25.62
C ALA A 189 -14.38 -9.31 25.65
N ARG A 190 -14.64 -8.39 26.60
CA ARG A 190 -13.84 -7.17 26.76
C ARG A 190 -12.41 -7.43 27.24
N VAL A 191 -12.19 -8.47 28.05
CA VAL A 191 -10.82 -8.91 28.42
C VAL A 191 -10.07 -9.38 27.17
N LEU A 192 -10.70 -10.20 26.32
CA LEU A 192 -10.09 -10.63 25.07
C LEU A 192 -9.85 -9.46 24.10
N GLU A 193 -10.77 -8.50 24.00
CA GLU A 193 -10.58 -7.29 23.19
C GLU A 193 -9.30 -6.55 23.60
N THR A 194 -9.09 -6.31 24.90
CA THR A 194 -7.86 -5.66 25.38
C THR A 194 -6.61 -6.51 25.13
N GLU A 195 -6.65 -7.81 25.44
CA GLU A 195 -5.53 -8.73 25.20
C GLU A 195 -5.11 -8.74 23.71
N LEU A 196 -6.08 -8.84 22.80
CA LEU A 196 -5.81 -8.86 21.35
C LEU A 196 -5.33 -7.50 20.83
N ALA A 197 -5.88 -6.39 21.33
CA ALA A 197 -5.48 -5.05 20.90
C ALA A 197 -4.00 -4.81 21.20
N GLU A 198 -3.54 -5.16 22.40
CA GLU A 198 -2.13 -5.04 22.78
C GLU A 198 -1.24 -5.96 21.94
N VAL A 199 -1.62 -7.23 21.78
CA VAL A 199 -0.86 -8.19 20.97
C VAL A 199 -0.69 -7.73 19.53
N LEU A 200 -1.76 -7.25 18.89
CA LEU A 200 -1.73 -6.77 17.50
C LEU A 200 -0.86 -5.51 17.37
N ARG A 201 -1.02 -4.56 18.31
CA ARG A 201 -0.26 -3.31 18.35
C ARG A 201 1.24 -3.56 18.49
N GLU A 202 1.63 -4.37 19.47
CA GLU A 202 3.04 -4.68 19.74
C GLU A 202 3.69 -5.50 18.62
N ALA A 203 2.98 -6.50 18.09
CA ALA A 203 3.48 -7.31 16.99
C ALA A 203 3.73 -6.47 15.75
N TYR A 204 2.78 -5.61 15.36
CA TYR A 204 2.96 -4.75 14.20
C TYR A 204 4.10 -3.74 14.39
N ALA A 205 4.17 -3.09 15.55
CA ALA A 205 5.24 -2.13 15.86
C ALA A 205 6.63 -2.80 15.77
N ARG A 206 6.79 -3.97 16.39
CA ARG A 206 8.03 -4.75 16.34
C ARG A 206 8.43 -5.12 14.91
N ILE A 207 7.50 -5.61 14.11
CA ILE A 207 7.78 -6.01 12.72
C ILE A 207 8.11 -4.79 11.86
N ARG A 208 7.43 -3.67 12.07
CA ARG A 208 7.75 -2.40 11.40
C ARG A 208 9.17 -1.95 11.72
N ASP A 209 9.56 -1.94 12.98
CA ASP A 209 10.90 -1.52 13.41
C ASP A 209 11.98 -2.46 12.83
N ARG A 210 11.69 -3.77 12.80
CA ARG A 210 12.54 -4.77 12.14
C ARG A 210 12.66 -4.51 10.64
N MET A 211 11.56 -4.21 9.95
CA MET A 211 11.57 -3.87 8.53
C MET A 211 12.45 -2.64 8.27
N PHE A 212 12.36 -1.59 9.08
CA PHE A 212 13.24 -0.42 8.92
C PHE A 212 14.73 -0.75 9.06
N ALA A 213 15.09 -1.70 9.93
CA ALA A 213 16.48 -2.10 10.12
C ALA A 213 16.97 -3.11 9.06
N GLU A 214 16.11 -4.01 8.59
CA GLU A 214 16.51 -5.23 7.88
C GLU A 214 15.84 -5.41 6.50
N HIS A 215 15.13 -4.41 5.95
CA HIS A 215 14.37 -4.58 4.70
C HIS A 215 15.22 -5.10 3.52
N THR A 216 16.49 -4.71 3.43
CA THR A 216 17.41 -5.18 2.37
C THR A 216 17.68 -6.68 2.43
N ALA A 217 17.53 -7.32 3.59
CA ALA A 217 17.61 -8.76 3.74
C ALA A 217 16.23 -9.44 3.59
N ILE A 218 15.16 -8.77 4.02
CA ILE A 218 13.81 -9.35 4.11
C ILE A 218 13.06 -9.24 2.77
N THR A 219 12.97 -8.05 2.20
CA THR A 219 12.15 -7.75 1.02
C THR A 219 12.53 -8.54 -0.23
N PRO A 220 13.82 -8.79 -0.55
CA PRO A 220 14.19 -9.51 -1.76
C PRO A 220 13.58 -10.92 -1.86
N ALA A 221 13.31 -11.58 -0.73
CA ALA A 221 12.70 -12.92 -0.68
C ALA A 221 11.29 -12.96 -1.30
N TYR A 222 10.59 -11.81 -1.32
CA TYR A 222 9.23 -11.67 -1.85
C TYR A 222 9.19 -11.23 -3.32
N LEU A 223 10.34 -10.90 -3.91
CA LEU A 223 10.44 -10.47 -5.29
C LEU A 223 10.65 -11.63 -6.26
N GLY A 224 10.01 -11.52 -7.44
CA GLY A 224 10.35 -12.35 -8.60
C GLY A 224 11.77 -12.07 -9.09
N LEU A 225 12.36 -13.04 -9.80
CA LEU A 225 13.78 -13.02 -10.21
C LEU A 225 14.17 -11.71 -10.94
N ALA A 226 13.36 -11.24 -11.89
CA ALA A 226 13.67 -10.02 -12.65
C ALA A 226 13.62 -8.76 -11.79
N ALA A 227 12.59 -8.59 -10.96
CA ALA A 227 12.44 -7.42 -10.09
C ALA A 227 13.55 -7.36 -9.03
N ARG A 228 13.99 -8.52 -8.52
CA ARG A 228 15.12 -8.61 -7.60
C ARG A 228 16.41 -8.07 -8.22
N LYS A 229 16.65 -8.35 -9.51
CA LYS A 229 17.82 -7.80 -10.24
C LYS A 229 17.76 -6.29 -10.42
N ILE A 230 16.57 -5.71 -10.52
CA ILE A 230 16.42 -4.26 -10.71
C ILE A 230 16.64 -3.51 -9.40
N LEU A 231 16.19 -4.08 -8.28
CA LEU A 231 16.09 -3.37 -7.00
C LEU A 231 17.23 -3.67 -6.02
N PHE A 232 17.89 -4.83 -6.13
CA PHE A 232 18.81 -5.34 -5.11
C PHE A 232 20.06 -6.05 -5.67
N GLN A 233 20.45 -5.78 -6.93
CA GLN A 233 21.74 -6.23 -7.49
C GLN A 233 22.76 -5.11 -7.57
#